data_AF-A0A2V2S352-F1
#
_entry.id   AF-A0A2V2S352-F1
#
_cell.length_a   1.000
_cell.length_b   1.000
_cell.length_c   1.000
_cell.angle_alpha   90.00
_cell.angle_beta   90.00
_cell.angle_gamma   90.00
#
_symmetry.space_group_name_H-M   'P 1'
#
loop_
_entity.id
_entity.type
_entity.pdbx_description
1 polymer ?
#
loop_
_entity_poly.entity_id
_entity_poly.type
_entity_poly.pdbx_seq_one_letter_code
_entity_poly.pdbx_strand_id
1 'polypeptide(L)'
;MKSSEPQPGFGGAESLLSARALAAQALSRTAGAPLIEGNGVRLLRDARENYPAWLEAIAAARQWIHFENYIFREDKTGAMFAQALIARARAGVKVRVIYDWMGGFGRTSRKFWARLREAGIEVRCYNPPRLDAPLGWVSRDHRKTLAVDGAVAFVTGLCVGQMWAGDPEKNIQPWRDTGIEVKGPAVAEIAHAFAQVWASLGAPLPAALAEVEKPAAPAGSVAMRIVATVPATAGILRLDQLVAALATERVWLTDAYYAGTPTYAQALMAAARGSVDVRLLVPGASDIALVKSISRAGFRPLLEAGVRIFEWNGTMLHAKTAVADSRWARVGSTNLNVASWLGNCELDAVIEDEPFALEMEDMYLEDLENATEIVLDAKRKLRAPGQPRVARPSGTSGRGSAGRVAAGTIRISNALGAAFTGRRTLEPVEARLTAMGGGLLLALAALIAFLPRLLSYPIVFVLTWIALTLLIRSIRLYRLRKTQQNLIAEASSPPSTDLTRTKLDLPIGGRAGASVPVADVAGQKIRERSAD
;
A
#
# COMPACT_ATOMS: atom_id res chain seq x y z
N MET A 1 -8.55 -57.54 39.75
CA MET A 1 -8.22 -56.15 39.36
C MET A 1 -7.76 -56.18 37.92
N LYS A 2 -8.57 -55.62 37.00
CA LYS A 2 -8.24 -55.56 35.57
C LYS A 2 -7.20 -54.45 35.35
N SER A 3 -6.10 -54.82 34.71
CA SER A 3 -5.08 -53.93 34.16
C SER A 3 -5.66 -53.12 32.99
N SER A 4 -5.64 -51.79 33.09
CA SER A 4 -5.94 -50.88 31.99
C SER A 4 -4.67 -50.59 31.21
N GLU A 5 -4.55 -51.16 30.02
CA GLU A 5 -3.60 -50.67 29.01
C GLU A 5 -4.03 -49.28 28.52
N PRO A 6 -3.08 -48.36 28.26
CA PRO A 6 -3.38 -47.09 27.64
C PRO A 6 -3.69 -47.28 26.16
N GLN A 7 -4.88 -46.86 25.74
CA GLN A 7 -5.28 -46.78 24.34
C GLN A 7 -4.35 -45.82 23.57
N PRO A 8 -3.84 -46.20 22.38
CA PRO A 8 -3.04 -45.30 21.55
C PRO A 8 -3.92 -44.18 20.98
N GLY A 9 -3.45 -42.93 21.13
CA GLY A 9 -4.18 -41.73 20.72
C GLY A 9 -4.31 -41.58 19.20
N PHE A 10 -5.41 -42.08 18.63
CA PHE A 10 -5.75 -41.92 17.21
C PHE A 10 -6.34 -40.53 16.85
N GLY A 11 -6.64 -39.66 17.82
CA GLY A 11 -7.30 -38.36 17.57
C GLY A 11 -6.40 -37.17 17.20
N GLY A 12 -5.09 -37.25 17.42
CA GLY A 12 -4.18 -36.10 17.25
C GLY A 12 -3.81 -35.80 15.79
N ALA A 13 -3.55 -36.85 15.00
CA ALA A 13 -3.13 -36.70 13.60
C ALA A 13 -4.28 -36.23 12.69
N GLU A 14 -5.48 -36.77 12.88
CA GLU A 14 -6.67 -36.34 12.13
C GLU A 14 -7.05 -34.88 12.43
N SER A 15 -6.94 -34.46 13.70
CA SER A 15 -7.18 -33.08 14.12
C SER A 15 -6.19 -32.10 13.48
N LEU A 16 -4.90 -32.46 13.43
CA LEU A 16 -3.85 -31.64 12.79
C LEU A 16 -4.03 -31.54 11.27
N LEU A 17 -4.42 -32.64 10.61
CA LEU A 17 -4.73 -32.66 9.18
C LEU A 17 -5.96 -31.78 8.87
N SER A 18 -6.98 -31.83 9.72
CA SER A 18 -8.16 -30.97 9.62
C SER A 18 -7.81 -29.49 9.79
N ALA A 19 -6.98 -29.15 10.77
CA ALA A 19 -6.53 -27.77 11.01
C ALA A 19 -5.70 -27.22 9.83
N ARG A 20 -4.79 -28.02 9.26
CA ARG A 20 -4.01 -27.65 8.08
C ARG A 20 -4.91 -27.43 6.86
N ALA A 21 -5.88 -28.32 6.62
CA ALA A 21 -6.83 -28.18 5.52
C ALA A 21 -7.67 -26.90 5.65
N LEU A 22 -8.14 -26.59 6.87
CA LEU A 22 -8.88 -25.36 7.15
C LEU A 22 -8.01 -24.10 6.94
N ALA A 23 -6.77 -24.10 7.41
CA ALA A 23 -5.83 -23.00 7.20
C ALA A 23 -5.53 -22.78 5.71
N ALA A 24 -5.23 -23.86 4.97
CA ALA A 24 -5.00 -23.80 3.53
C ALA A 24 -6.24 -23.26 2.77
N GLN A 25 -7.45 -23.69 3.16
CA GLN A 25 -8.69 -23.18 2.59
C GLN A 25 -8.91 -21.70 2.91
N ALA A 26 -8.66 -21.28 4.16
CA ALA A 26 -8.78 -19.89 4.57
C ALA A 26 -7.83 -18.98 3.78
N LEU A 27 -6.54 -19.37 3.68
CA LEU A 27 -5.54 -18.64 2.90
C LEU A 27 -5.93 -18.55 1.42
N SER A 28 -6.37 -19.66 0.83
CA SER A 28 -6.74 -19.69 -0.59
C SER A 28 -7.96 -18.82 -0.91
N ARG A 29 -9.01 -18.85 -0.07
CA ARG A 29 -10.20 -17.99 -0.23
C ARG A 29 -9.92 -16.51 0.06
N THR A 30 -9.04 -16.24 1.01
CA THR A 30 -8.63 -14.88 1.37
C THR A 30 -7.81 -14.26 0.24
N ALA A 31 -6.83 -14.99 -0.28
CA ALA A 31 -6.03 -14.57 -1.42
C ALA A 31 -6.86 -14.49 -2.72
N GLY A 32 -7.83 -15.40 -2.89
CA GLY A 32 -8.49 -15.64 -4.17
C GLY A 32 -7.61 -16.43 -5.15
N ALA A 33 -6.65 -17.19 -4.66
CA ALA A 33 -5.69 -17.97 -5.44
C ALA A 33 -5.42 -19.32 -4.75
N PRO A 34 -5.27 -20.43 -5.49
CA PRO A 34 -4.93 -21.73 -4.91
C PRO A 34 -3.45 -21.80 -4.50
N LEU A 35 -3.11 -22.78 -3.66
CA LEU A 35 -1.72 -23.16 -3.40
C LEU A 35 -1.22 -24.09 -4.51
N ILE A 36 -0.06 -23.78 -5.05
CA ILE A 36 0.58 -24.48 -6.17
C ILE A 36 1.90 -25.03 -5.65
N GLU A 37 2.07 -26.35 -5.72
CA GLU A 37 3.29 -27.03 -5.30
C GLU A 37 4.21 -27.30 -6.50
N GLY A 38 5.44 -27.75 -6.24
CA GLY A 38 6.36 -28.22 -7.28
C GLY A 38 7.16 -27.12 -8.00
N ASN A 39 7.29 -25.93 -7.40
CA ASN A 39 7.96 -24.80 -8.04
C ASN A 39 9.43 -24.69 -7.65
N GLY A 40 10.23 -24.15 -8.56
CA GLY A 40 11.55 -23.60 -8.26
C GLY A 40 11.46 -22.08 -8.25
N VAL A 41 11.92 -21.45 -7.17
CA VAL A 41 11.91 -19.99 -7.01
C VAL A 41 13.32 -19.52 -6.67
N ARG A 42 13.78 -18.47 -7.35
CA ARG A 42 15.07 -17.83 -7.09
C ARG A 42 14.86 -16.34 -6.85
N LEU A 43 15.35 -15.84 -5.72
CA LEU A 43 15.33 -14.42 -5.39
C LEU A 43 16.26 -13.64 -6.33
N LEU A 44 15.83 -12.44 -6.74
CA LEU A 44 16.61 -11.55 -7.60
C LEU A 44 16.62 -10.13 -7.01
N ARG A 45 17.82 -9.65 -6.68
CA ARG A 45 18.05 -8.32 -6.10
C ARG A 45 18.42 -7.29 -7.15
N ASP A 46 17.67 -6.19 -7.15
CA ASP A 46 17.87 -5.01 -8.01
C ASP A 46 17.94 -5.32 -9.51
N ALA A 47 18.20 -4.30 -10.32
CA ALA A 47 18.39 -4.48 -11.76
C ALA A 47 19.62 -5.33 -12.10
N ARG A 48 20.61 -5.38 -11.21
CA ARG A 48 21.88 -6.10 -11.43
C ARG A 48 21.66 -7.60 -11.60
N GLU A 49 20.69 -8.18 -10.89
CA GLU A 49 20.34 -9.60 -11.03
C GLU A 49 19.10 -9.80 -11.92
N ASN A 50 18.11 -8.90 -11.82
CA ASN A 50 16.87 -9.04 -12.58
C ASN A 50 17.09 -8.85 -14.09
N TYR A 51 17.76 -7.78 -14.53
CA TYR A 51 17.84 -7.47 -15.96
C TYR A 51 18.63 -8.52 -16.77
N PRO A 52 19.80 -9.01 -16.31
CA PRO A 52 20.47 -10.11 -17.00
C PRO A 52 19.60 -11.35 -17.11
N ALA A 53 18.95 -11.77 -16.02
CA ALA A 53 18.08 -12.95 -16.02
C ALA A 53 16.89 -12.79 -17.00
N TRP A 54 16.29 -11.60 -17.08
CA TRP A 54 15.22 -11.33 -18.04
C TRP A 54 15.71 -11.36 -19.48
N LEU A 55 16.88 -10.76 -19.76
CA LEU A 55 17.46 -10.72 -21.10
C LEU A 55 17.89 -12.11 -21.56
N GLU A 56 18.43 -12.94 -20.67
CA GLU A 56 18.76 -14.33 -20.94
C GLU A 56 17.50 -15.14 -21.27
N ALA A 57 16.43 -15.01 -20.49
CA ALA A 57 15.15 -15.66 -20.77
C ALA A 57 14.56 -15.19 -22.11
N ILE A 58 14.59 -13.89 -22.40
CA ILE A 58 14.16 -13.33 -23.70
C ILE A 58 15.00 -13.94 -24.82
N ALA A 59 16.32 -13.97 -24.70
CA ALA A 59 17.20 -14.50 -25.74
C ALA A 59 16.94 -16.00 -26.01
N ALA A 60 16.66 -16.77 -24.95
CA ALA A 60 16.39 -18.20 -25.02
C ALA A 60 15.00 -18.57 -25.57
N ALA A 61 14.07 -17.61 -25.65
CA ALA A 61 12.69 -17.83 -26.07
C ALA A 61 12.57 -18.49 -27.45
N ARG A 62 11.66 -19.46 -27.59
CA ARG A 62 11.45 -20.27 -28.79
C ARG A 62 10.05 -20.13 -29.39
N GLN A 63 9.03 -19.95 -28.55
CA GLN A 63 7.63 -19.94 -28.99
C GLN A 63 7.00 -18.57 -28.77
N TRP A 64 7.06 -18.05 -27.54
CA TRP A 64 6.42 -16.79 -27.19
C TRP A 64 7.06 -16.09 -25.99
N ILE A 65 6.85 -14.78 -25.94
CA ILE A 65 7.21 -13.91 -24.82
C ILE A 65 5.98 -13.09 -24.46
N HIS A 66 5.62 -13.06 -23.18
CA HIS A 66 4.58 -12.20 -22.62
C HIS A 66 5.23 -11.27 -21.61
N PHE A 67 5.24 -9.97 -21.92
CA PHE A 67 5.90 -8.97 -21.10
C PHE A 67 4.92 -7.86 -20.72
N GLU A 68 4.63 -7.74 -19.45
CA GLU A 68 3.78 -6.71 -18.86
C GLU A 68 4.64 -5.83 -17.98
N ASN A 69 4.62 -4.51 -18.21
CA ASN A 69 5.37 -3.60 -17.38
C ASN A 69 4.71 -2.23 -17.28
N TYR A 70 4.49 -1.75 -16.06
CA TYR A 70 3.95 -0.42 -15.79
C TYR A 70 4.76 0.68 -16.50
N ILE A 71 6.10 0.67 -16.39
CA ILE A 71 6.97 1.67 -17.03
C ILE A 71 7.94 0.97 -17.99
N PHE A 72 7.93 1.39 -19.25
CA PHE A 72 8.93 0.99 -20.23
C PHE A 72 9.56 2.23 -20.86
N ARG A 73 10.63 2.76 -20.25
CA ARG A 73 11.21 4.05 -20.64
C ARG A 73 11.93 3.98 -21.98
N GLU A 74 11.84 5.04 -22.78
CA GLU A 74 12.68 5.25 -23.95
C GLU A 74 14.06 5.81 -23.54
N ASP A 75 14.88 4.98 -22.91
CA ASP A 75 16.25 5.29 -22.49
C ASP A 75 17.22 4.15 -22.85
N LYS A 76 18.48 4.20 -22.37
CA LYS A 76 19.50 3.17 -22.65
C LYS A 76 19.04 1.76 -22.25
N THR A 77 18.40 1.63 -21.09
CA THR A 77 17.86 0.36 -20.60
C THR A 77 16.68 -0.11 -21.46
N GLY A 78 15.73 0.78 -21.75
CA GLY A 78 14.61 0.41 -22.62
C GLY A 78 15.03 0.08 -24.05
N ALA A 79 16.06 0.74 -24.59
CA ALA A 79 16.61 0.41 -25.91
C ALA A 79 17.21 -1.00 -25.94
N MET A 80 17.90 -1.41 -24.87
CA MET A 80 18.45 -2.76 -24.71
C MET A 80 17.34 -3.82 -24.72
N PHE A 81 16.30 -3.65 -23.90
CA PHE A 81 15.15 -4.57 -23.88
C PHE A 81 14.40 -4.58 -25.22
N ALA A 82 14.16 -3.41 -25.81
CA ALA A 82 13.53 -3.32 -27.12
C ALA A 82 14.32 -4.08 -28.19
N GLN A 83 15.64 -3.96 -28.21
CA GLN A 83 16.48 -4.67 -29.17
C GLN A 83 16.41 -6.19 -28.99
N ALA A 84 16.44 -6.68 -27.75
CA ALA A 84 16.31 -8.11 -27.45
C ALA A 84 14.95 -8.67 -27.91
N LEU A 85 13.86 -7.95 -27.60
CA LEU A 85 12.50 -8.32 -28.02
C LEU A 85 12.34 -8.30 -29.56
N ILE A 86 12.88 -7.27 -30.22
CA ILE A 86 12.87 -7.15 -31.69
C ILE A 86 13.64 -8.31 -32.33
N ALA A 87 14.81 -8.66 -31.79
CA ALA A 87 15.61 -9.78 -32.29
C ALA A 87 14.82 -11.09 -32.23
N ARG A 88 14.09 -11.33 -31.12
CA ARG A 88 13.25 -12.53 -31.00
C ARG A 88 12.03 -12.53 -31.90
N ALA A 89 11.35 -11.39 -32.04
CA ALA A 89 10.21 -11.26 -32.95
C ALA A 89 10.62 -11.55 -34.39
N ARG A 90 11.78 -11.02 -34.83
CA ARG A 90 12.35 -11.30 -36.16
C ARG A 90 12.76 -12.76 -36.35
N ALA A 91 13.14 -13.44 -35.27
CA ALA A 91 13.41 -14.87 -35.26
C ALA A 91 12.12 -15.73 -35.20
N GLY A 92 10.94 -15.15 -35.38
CA GLY A 92 9.65 -15.86 -35.47
C GLY A 92 8.94 -16.09 -34.13
N VAL A 93 9.50 -15.65 -33.00
CA VAL A 93 8.88 -15.79 -31.68
C VAL A 93 7.72 -14.82 -31.54
N LYS A 94 6.60 -15.28 -30.97
CA LYS A 94 5.44 -14.41 -30.72
C LYS A 94 5.67 -13.54 -29.49
N VAL A 95 6.05 -12.29 -29.70
CA VAL A 95 6.32 -11.33 -28.62
C VAL A 95 5.11 -10.43 -28.39
N ARG A 96 4.64 -10.38 -27.14
CA ARG A 96 3.48 -9.59 -26.71
C ARG A 96 3.86 -8.69 -25.55
N VAL A 97 3.55 -7.41 -25.68
CA VAL A 97 3.88 -6.38 -24.68
C VAL A 97 2.64 -5.63 -24.26
N ILE A 98 2.43 -5.53 -22.94
CA ILE A 98 1.45 -4.63 -22.32
C ILE A 98 2.21 -3.54 -21.57
N TYR A 99 1.82 -2.29 -21.78
CA TYR A 99 2.31 -1.15 -20.98
C TYR A 99 1.14 -0.29 -20.52
N ASP A 100 1.28 0.36 -19.36
CA ASP A 100 0.27 1.29 -18.85
C ASP A 100 0.39 2.68 -19.47
N TRP A 101 -0.74 3.29 -19.81
CA TRP A 101 -0.73 4.62 -20.40
C TRP A 101 -0.08 5.69 -19.51
N MET A 102 -0.37 5.71 -18.21
CA MET A 102 0.20 6.70 -17.29
C MET A 102 1.65 6.39 -16.96
N GLY A 103 2.00 5.11 -16.86
CA GLY A 103 3.40 4.70 -16.76
C GLY A 103 4.22 5.12 -18.00
N GLY A 104 3.65 5.03 -19.20
CA GLY A 104 4.27 5.49 -20.45
C GLY A 104 4.19 7.00 -20.72
N PHE A 105 3.27 7.72 -20.08
CA PHE A 105 3.03 9.14 -20.35
C PHE A 105 4.28 9.98 -20.07
N GLY A 106 4.78 10.68 -21.10
CA GLY A 106 6.00 11.49 -21.03
C GLY A 106 7.32 10.70 -20.94
N ARG A 107 7.27 9.36 -20.89
CA ARG A 107 8.45 8.49 -20.75
C ARG A 107 8.78 7.68 -22.00
N THR A 108 7.79 7.46 -22.87
CA THR A 108 7.93 6.62 -24.07
C THR A 108 7.15 7.21 -25.23
N SER A 109 7.81 7.43 -26.37
CA SER A 109 7.16 8.05 -27.52
C SER A 109 6.28 7.07 -28.31
N ARG A 110 5.33 7.62 -29.09
CA ARG A 110 4.56 6.82 -30.05
C ARG A 110 5.46 6.16 -31.11
N LYS A 111 6.56 6.82 -31.48
CA LYS A 111 7.54 6.32 -32.46
C LYS A 111 8.26 5.08 -31.93
N PHE A 112 8.62 5.07 -30.65
CA PHE A 112 9.21 3.90 -30.00
C PHE A 112 8.29 2.69 -30.11
N TRP A 113 7.02 2.82 -29.73
CA TRP A 113 6.05 1.73 -29.82
C TRP A 113 5.73 1.33 -31.26
N ALA A 114 5.71 2.29 -32.21
CA ALA A 114 5.55 1.98 -33.64
C ALA A 114 6.69 1.10 -34.15
N ARG A 115 7.94 1.43 -33.82
CA ARG A 115 9.13 0.63 -34.17
C ARG A 115 9.03 -0.83 -33.66
N LEU A 116 8.54 -1.04 -32.44
CA LEU A 116 8.34 -2.39 -31.90
C LEU A 116 7.26 -3.15 -32.71
N ARG A 117 6.15 -2.49 -33.03
CA ARG A 117 5.08 -3.09 -33.85
C ARG A 117 5.54 -3.43 -35.27
N GLU A 118 6.30 -2.55 -35.90
CA GLU A 118 6.90 -2.77 -37.23
C GLU A 118 7.84 -3.98 -37.25
N ALA A 119 8.49 -4.28 -36.13
CA ALA A 119 9.32 -5.47 -35.96
C ALA A 119 8.53 -6.77 -35.70
N GLY A 120 7.20 -6.72 -35.69
CA GLY A 120 6.32 -7.88 -35.47
C GLY A 120 5.92 -8.12 -34.01
N ILE A 121 6.21 -7.18 -33.10
CA ILE A 121 5.79 -7.28 -31.69
C ILE A 121 4.33 -6.81 -31.55
N GLU A 122 3.50 -7.61 -30.89
CA GLU A 122 2.13 -7.21 -30.57
C GLU A 122 2.15 -6.32 -29.30
N VAL A 123 1.81 -5.03 -29.43
CA VAL A 123 1.87 -4.06 -28.32
C VAL A 123 0.49 -3.49 -28.00
N ARG A 124 0.02 -3.68 -26.76
CA ARG A 124 -1.23 -3.10 -26.22
C ARG A 124 -0.95 -2.09 -25.11
N CYS A 125 -1.78 -1.05 -25.05
CA CYS A 125 -1.71 0.02 -24.06
C CYS A 125 -2.89 -0.12 -23.09
N TYR A 126 -2.60 -0.24 -21.80
CA TYR A 126 -3.61 -0.32 -20.76
C TYR A 126 -4.16 1.07 -20.42
N ASN A 127 -5.50 1.19 -20.44
CA ASN A 127 -6.30 2.36 -20.06
C ASN A 127 -5.78 3.76 -20.50
N PRO A 128 -5.56 4.01 -21.80
CA PRO A 128 -5.44 5.38 -22.30
C PRO A 128 -6.74 6.17 -22.04
N PRO A 129 -6.68 7.51 -21.90
CA PRO A 129 -7.86 8.34 -21.80
C PRO A 129 -8.77 8.13 -23.02
N ARG A 130 -10.04 7.82 -22.74
CA ARG A 130 -11.07 7.64 -23.77
C ARG A 130 -12.32 8.40 -23.38
N LEU A 131 -13.05 8.89 -24.38
CA LEU A 131 -14.29 9.63 -24.16
C LEU A 131 -15.43 8.72 -23.67
N ASP A 132 -15.43 7.45 -24.07
CA ASP A 132 -16.41 6.44 -23.64
C ASP A 132 -16.10 5.82 -22.27
N ALA A 133 -14.93 6.14 -21.69
CA ALA A 133 -14.51 5.74 -20.36
C ALA A 133 -13.71 6.88 -19.68
N PRO A 134 -14.37 8.00 -19.31
CA PRO A 134 -13.69 9.24 -18.90
C PRO A 134 -12.86 9.11 -17.62
N LEU A 135 -13.15 8.11 -16.78
CA LEU A 135 -12.37 7.76 -15.59
C LEU A 135 -11.67 6.40 -15.70
N GLY A 136 -11.76 5.72 -16.86
CA GLY A 136 -11.12 4.42 -17.06
C GLY A 136 -9.60 4.49 -16.91
N TRP A 137 -9.02 5.63 -17.29
CA TRP A 137 -7.61 5.93 -17.04
C TRP A 137 -7.25 6.02 -15.56
N VAL A 138 -8.14 5.91 -14.58
CA VAL A 138 -7.74 5.90 -13.14
C VAL A 138 -7.18 4.54 -12.72
N SER A 139 -7.75 3.44 -13.24
CA SER A 139 -7.22 2.10 -13.01
C SER A 139 -5.91 1.93 -13.77
N ARG A 140 -4.92 1.34 -13.10
CA ARG A 140 -3.59 1.05 -13.66
C ARG A 140 -3.37 -0.43 -13.82
N ASP A 141 -2.67 -0.78 -14.87
CA ASP A 141 -1.93 -2.04 -14.91
C ASP A 141 -0.56 -1.80 -14.29
N HIS A 142 -0.45 -2.13 -13.01
CA HIS A 142 0.77 -1.92 -12.24
C HIS A 142 1.59 -3.23 -12.12
N ARG A 143 1.23 -4.28 -12.87
CA ARG A 143 1.98 -5.53 -12.94
C ARG A 143 3.30 -5.34 -13.67
N LYS A 144 4.26 -6.18 -13.27
CA LYS A 144 5.61 -6.21 -13.82
C LYS A 144 6.01 -7.67 -13.90
N THR A 145 5.68 -8.28 -15.03
CA THR A 145 5.82 -9.72 -15.24
C THR A 145 6.43 -10.01 -16.60
N LEU A 146 7.25 -11.05 -16.65
CA LEU A 146 7.79 -11.59 -17.90
C LEU A 146 7.58 -13.10 -17.86
N ALA A 147 6.85 -13.66 -18.81
CA ALA A 147 6.71 -15.10 -18.98
C ALA A 147 7.23 -15.51 -20.36
N VAL A 148 7.96 -16.62 -20.42
CA VAL A 148 8.62 -17.12 -21.63
C VAL A 148 8.33 -18.61 -21.78
N ASP A 149 7.74 -18.97 -22.93
CA ASP A 149 7.48 -20.36 -23.38
C ASP A 149 6.77 -21.28 -22.37
N GLY A 150 6.13 -20.74 -21.34
CA GLY A 150 5.57 -21.52 -20.22
C GLY A 150 6.63 -22.20 -19.35
N ALA A 151 7.91 -21.92 -19.59
CA ALA A 151 9.04 -22.57 -18.93
C ALA A 151 9.58 -21.75 -17.74
N VAL A 152 9.60 -20.43 -17.88
CA VAL A 152 10.10 -19.51 -16.85
C VAL A 152 9.25 -18.24 -16.82
N ALA A 153 9.03 -17.72 -15.62
CA ALA A 153 8.42 -16.42 -15.41
C ALA A 153 9.14 -15.59 -14.37
N PHE A 154 8.93 -14.29 -14.40
CA PHE A 154 9.46 -13.33 -13.45
C PHE A 154 8.33 -12.48 -12.89
N VAL A 155 8.37 -12.25 -11.58
CA VAL A 155 7.46 -11.35 -10.84
C VAL A 155 8.32 -10.37 -10.07
N THR A 156 8.04 -9.07 -10.15
CA THR A 156 8.97 -8.07 -9.65
C THR A 156 8.31 -6.75 -9.27
N GLY A 157 9.00 -5.95 -8.45
CA GLY A 157 8.71 -4.52 -8.26
C GLY A 157 9.33 -3.61 -9.33
N LEU A 158 10.26 -4.15 -10.15
CA LEU A 158 11.06 -3.40 -11.12
C LEU A 158 10.32 -3.08 -12.42
N CYS A 159 10.47 -1.84 -12.88
CA CYS A 159 10.12 -1.49 -14.24
C CYS A 159 11.35 -1.50 -15.18
N VAL A 160 11.13 -1.23 -16.46
CA VAL A 160 12.22 -1.04 -17.44
C VAL A 160 12.61 0.44 -17.50
N GLY A 161 13.80 0.77 -16.99
CA GLY A 161 14.36 2.12 -17.10
C GLY A 161 15.71 2.29 -16.38
N GLN A 162 16.48 3.29 -16.82
CA GLN A 162 17.87 3.49 -16.36
C GLN A 162 17.99 3.74 -14.86
N MET A 163 16.95 4.28 -14.21
CA MET A 163 16.92 4.55 -12.77
C MET A 163 17.11 3.30 -11.90
N TRP A 164 16.63 2.13 -12.34
CA TRP A 164 16.86 0.87 -11.61
C TRP A 164 18.29 0.36 -11.80
N ALA A 165 18.92 0.62 -12.95
CA ALA A 165 20.31 0.26 -13.19
C ALA A 165 21.31 1.27 -12.59
N GLY A 166 20.87 2.48 -12.28
CA GLY A 166 21.75 3.60 -11.92
C GLY A 166 22.52 4.15 -13.13
N ASP A 167 23.35 5.15 -12.91
CA ASP A 167 24.24 5.73 -13.91
C ASP A 167 25.57 6.11 -13.22
N PRO A 168 26.58 5.22 -13.26
CA PRO A 168 27.87 5.46 -12.62
C PRO A 168 28.58 6.71 -13.16
N GLU A 169 28.44 7.01 -14.46
CA GLU A 169 29.06 8.19 -15.09
C GLU A 169 28.49 9.49 -14.52
N LYS A 170 27.24 9.46 -14.06
CA LYS A 170 26.56 10.59 -13.40
C LYS A 170 26.50 10.47 -11.88
N ASN A 171 27.18 9.48 -11.30
CA ASN A 171 27.12 9.16 -9.87
C ASN A 171 25.68 8.98 -9.34
N ILE A 172 24.80 8.40 -10.16
CA ILE A 172 23.42 8.09 -9.78
C ILE A 172 23.38 6.63 -9.33
N GLN A 173 23.15 6.41 -8.04
CA GLN A 173 23.02 5.06 -7.49
C GLN A 173 21.71 4.38 -7.97
N PRO A 174 21.73 3.06 -8.24
CA PRO A 174 20.55 2.32 -8.66
C PRO A 174 19.45 2.34 -7.60
N TRP A 175 18.20 2.19 -8.05
CA TRP A 175 17.08 1.95 -7.14
C TRP A 175 17.18 0.54 -6.53
N ARG A 176 16.87 0.44 -5.24
CA ARG A 176 16.76 -0.83 -4.53
C ARG A 176 15.37 -1.43 -4.75
N ASP A 177 15.28 -2.62 -5.32
CA ASP A 177 14.01 -3.27 -5.67
C ASP A 177 14.17 -4.79 -5.75
N THR A 178 13.09 -5.56 -5.70
CA THR A 178 13.15 -7.02 -5.58
C THR A 178 12.26 -7.71 -6.62
N GLY A 179 12.75 -8.81 -7.18
CA GLY A 179 11.98 -9.72 -8.01
C GLY A 179 12.31 -11.17 -7.72
N ILE A 180 11.62 -12.07 -8.41
CA ILE A 180 11.86 -13.51 -8.37
C ILE A 180 11.85 -14.08 -9.79
N GLU A 181 12.65 -15.13 -10.00
CA GLU A 181 12.51 -16.07 -11.12
C GLU A 181 11.70 -17.27 -10.63
N VAL A 182 10.74 -17.71 -11.44
CA VAL A 182 9.84 -18.82 -11.15
C VAL A 182 9.92 -19.84 -12.29
N LYS A 183 10.07 -21.12 -11.92
CA LYS A 183 9.98 -22.29 -12.80
C LYS A 183 9.02 -23.30 -12.20
N GLY A 184 8.36 -24.09 -13.04
CA GLY A 184 7.37 -25.08 -12.61
C GLY A 184 5.93 -24.60 -12.76
N PRO A 185 4.95 -25.28 -12.13
CA PRO A 185 3.53 -25.11 -12.43
C PRO A 185 2.99 -23.67 -12.27
N ALA A 186 3.54 -22.87 -11.37
CA ALA A 186 3.10 -21.48 -11.14
C ALA A 186 3.35 -20.53 -12.33
N VAL A 187 4.20 -20.91 -13.29
CA VAL A 187 4.40 -20.14 -14.53
C VAL A 187 3.10 -20.04 -15.34
N ALA A 188 2.26 -21.09 -15.32
CA ALA A 188 0.98 -21.09 -16.00
C ALA A 188 0.03 -20.03 -15.43
N GLU A 189 -0.02 -19.86 -14.11
CA GLU A 189 -0.86 -18.84 -13.47
C GLU A 189 -0.39 -17.41 -13.78
N ILE A 190 0.92 -17.18 -13.85
CA ILE A 190 1.47 -15.87 -14.26
C ILE A 190 1.10 -15.58 -15.73
N ALA A 191 1.23 -16.57 -16.61
CA ALA A 191 0.83 -16.43 -18.01
C ALA A 191 -0.69 -16.24 -18.16
N HIS A 192 -1.50 -16.91 -17.34
CA HIS A 192 -2.95 -16.74 -17.29
C HIS A 192 -3.34 -15.32 -16.85
N ALA A 193 -2.67 -14.79 -15.81
CA ALA A 193 -2.89 -13.43 -15.35
C ALA A 193 -2.59 -12.39 -16.46
N PHE A 194 -1.53 -12.59 -17.25
CA PHE A 194 -1.25 -11.79 -18.44
C PHE A 194 -2.35 -11.92 -19.49
N ALA A 195 -2.79 -13.14 -19.79
CA ALA A 195 -3.82 -13.42 -20.79
C ALA A 195 -5.16 -12.74 -20.46
N GLN A 196 -5.52 -12.66 -19.17
CA GLN A 196 -6.70 -11.93 -18.71
C GLN A 196 -6.61 -10.43 -19.01
N VAL A 197 -5.50 -9.78 -18.68
CA VAL A 197 -5.29 -8.35 -19.00
C VAL A 197 -5.24 -8.16 -20.50
N TRP A 198 -4.56 -9.04 -21.24
CA TRP A 198 -4.50 -9.03 -22.69
C TRP A 198 -5.91 -9.06 -23.30
N ALA A 199 -6.75 -10.02 -22.93
CA ALA A 199 -8.14 -10.14 -23.40
C ALA A 199 -9.00 -8.93 -22.99
N SER A 200 -8.69 -8.28 -21.87
CA SER A 200 -9.33 -7.02 -21.51
C SER A 200 -8.99 -5.89 -22.50
N LEU A 201 -7.85 -5.93 -23.20
CA LEU A 201 -7.40 -4.87 -24.09
C LEU A 201 -7.72 -5.10 -25.58
N GLY A 202 -8.39 -6.19 -25.95
CA GLY A 202 -8.73 -6.50 -27.34
C GLY A 202 -9.08 -7.98 -27.54
N ALA A 203 -8.81 -8.53 -28.73
CA ALA A 203 -9.03 -9.95 -28.98
C ALA A 203 -8.23 -10.82 -27.98
N PRO A 204 -8.82 -11.88 -27.41
CA PRO A 204 -8.11 -12.80 -26.52
C PRO A 204 -6.97 -13.52 -27.25
N LEU A 205 -6.07 -14.14 -26.49
CA LEU A 205 -5.07 -15.03 -27.08
C LEU A 205 -5.78 -16.24 -27.74
N PRO A 206 -5.31 -16.72 -28.90
CA PRO A 206 -5.85 -17.93 -29.52
C PRO A 206 -5.83 -19.11 -28.56
N ALA A 207 -6.87 -19.95 -28.58
CA ALA A 207 -6.98 -21.12 -27.70
C ALA A 207 -5.75 -22.06 -27.80
N ALA A 208 -5.21 -22.27 -29.00
CA ALA A 208 -3.99 -23.08 -29.22
C ALA A 208 -2.70 -22.45 -28.61
N LEU A 209 -2.71 -21.16 -28.25
CA LEU A 209 -1.65 -20.50 -27.47
C LEU A 209 -2.01 -20.41 -25.98
N ALA A 210 -3.29 -20.57 -25.63
CA ALA A 210 -3.75 -20.79 -24.27
C ALA A 210 -3.48 -22.25 -23.81
N GLU A 211 -3.35 -23.21 -24.74
CA GLU A 211 -2.97 -24.62 -24.50
C GLU A 211 -1.58 -24.85 -23.86
N VAL A 212 -0.88 -23.78 -23.45
CA VAL A 212 0.20 -23.85 -22.44
C VAL A 212 -0.35 -24.23 -21.03
N GLU A 213 -1.64 -24.54 -20.93
CA GLU A 213 -2.35 -25.14 -19.80
C GLU A 213 -1.80 -26.49 -19.28
N LYS A 214 -0.88 -27.16 -19.97
CA LYS A 214 -0.18 -28.30 -19.34
C LYS A 214 0.73 -27.73 -18.25
N PRO A 215 0.52 -28.10 -16.97
CA PRO A 215 1.40 -27.66 -15.89
C PRO A 215 2.84 -27.98 -16.29
N ALA A 216 3.71 -26.96 -16.25
CA ALA A 216 5.13 -27.20 -16.44
C ALA A 216 5.58 -28.29 -15.46
N ALA A 217 6.53 -29.12 -15.89
CA ALA A 217 7.07 -30.15 -15.01
C ALA A 217 7.55 -29.53 -13.70
N PRO A 218 7.38 -30.20 -12.55
CA PRO A 218 7.90 -29.71 -11.28
C PRO A 218 9.38 -29.36 -11.39
N ALA A 219 9.74 -28.18 -10.89
CA ALA A 219 11.10 -27.63 -10.97
C ALA A 219 11.73 -27.42 -9.58
N GLY A 220 11.06 -27.86 -8.53
CA GLY A 220 11.48 -27.76 -7.13
C GLY A 220 10.37 -28.23 -6.20
N SER A 221 10.49 -27.89 -4.91
CA SER A 221 9.52 -28.25 -3.86
C SER A 221 8.73 -27.07 -3.31
N VAL A 222 8.95 -25.85 -3.83
CA VAL A 222 8.37 -24.63 -3.27
C VAL A 222 6.87 -24.59 -3.52
N ALA A 223 6.11 -24.37 -2.44
CA ALA A 223 4.69 -24.10 -2.49
C ALA A 223 4.45 -22.59 -2.58
N MET A 224 3.65 -22.14 -3.54
CA MET A 224 3.37 -20.71 -3.72
C MET A 224 1.97 -20.44 -4.27
N ARG A 225 1.52 -19.19 -4.15
CA ARG A 225 0.31 -18.66 -4.79
C ARG A 225 0.66 -17.49 -5.67
N ILE A 226 0.01 -17.40 -6.82
CA ILE A 226 0.05 -16.23 -7.68
C ILE A 226 -1.24 -15.46 -7.45
N VAL A 227 -1.14 -14.33 -6.75
CA VAL A 227 -2.29 -13.49 -6.41
C VAL A 227 -2.40 -12.38 -7.44
N ALA A 228 -3.17 -12.63 -8.48
CA ALA A 228 -3.48 -11.67 -9.53
C ALA A 228 -4.61 -10.72 -9.07
N THR A 229 -4.25 -9.63 -8.38
CA THR A 229 -5.24 -8.62 -7.98
C THR A 229 -5.77 -7.90 -9.22
N VAL A 230 -7.09 -7.78 -9.30
CA VAL A 230 -7.81 -6.92 -10.24
C VAL A 230 -8.71 -5.97 -9.45
N PRO A 231 -9.14 -4.83 -10.03
CA PRO A 231 -9.94 -3.84 -9.31
C PRO A 231 -11.14 -4.46 -8.57
N ALA A 232 -11.41 -3.97 -7.36
CA ALA A 232 -12.47 -4.41 -6.45
C ALA A 232 -12.36 -5.83 -5.84
N THR A 233 -11.22 -6.54 -5.95
CA THR A 233 -11.04 -7.88 -5.34
C THR A 233 -10.33 -7.89 -3.98
N ALA A 234 -9.42 -6.94 -3.75
CA ALA A 234 -8.70 -6.74 -2.48
C ALA A 234 -8.01 -8.01 -1.92
N GLY A 235 -7.52 -8.92 -2.77
CA GLY A 235 -6.95 -10.21 -2.35
C GLY A 235 -5.75 -10.05 -1.40
N ILE A 236 -4.74 -9.28 -1.81
CA ILE A 236 -3.54 -9.03 -1.00
C ILE A 236 -3.84 -8.27 0.29
N LEU A 237 -4.76 -7.29 0.27
CA LEU A 237 -5.15 -6.59 1.50
C LEU A 237 -5.69 -7.58 2.55
N ARG A 238 -6.62 -8.45 2.15
CA ARG A 238 -7.21 -9.45 3.05
C ARG A 238 -6.16 -10.46 3.51
N LEU A 239 -5.28 -10.90 2.60
CA LEU A 239 -4.25 -11.88 2.90
C LEU A 239 -3.21 -11.34 3.88
N ASP A 240 -2.66 -10.15 3.64
CA ASP A 240 -1.67 -9.55 4.53
C ASP A 240 -2.28 -9.27 5.92
N GLN A 241 -3.58 -8.91 6.00
CA GLN A 241 -4.28 -8.77 7.29
C GLN A 241 -4.39 -10.09 8.05
N LEU A 242 -4.69 -11.17 7.33
CA LEU A 242 -4.77 -12.51 7.91
C LEU A 242 -3.38 -12.97 8.38
N VAL A 243 -2.34 -12.77 7.57
CA VAL A 243 -0.96 -13.10 7.93
C VAL A 243 -0.51 -12.31 9.16
N ALA A 244 -0.77 -11.01 9.22
CA ALA A 244 -0.47 -10.20 10.39
C ALA A 244 -1.20 -10.68 11.67
N ALA A 245 -2.41 -11.24 11.52
CA ALA A 245 -3.16 -11.81 12.65
C ALA A 245 -2.66 -13.21 13.08
N LEU A 246 -2.06 -13.98 12.15
CA LEU A 246 -1.54 -15.32 12.40
C LEU A 246 -0.08 -15.33 12.85
N ALA A 247 0.68 -14.27 12.54
CA ALA A 247 2.09 -14.16 12.88
C ALA A 247 2.32 -14.22 14.39
N THR A 248 3.38 -14.92 14.77
CA THR A 248 3.73 -15.24 16.16
C THR A 248 5.08 -14.67 16.57
N GLU A 249 6.00 -14.48 15.62
CA GLU A 249 7.35 -13.99 15.90
C GLU A 249 7.61 -12.64 15.24
N ARG A 250 7.37 -12.52 13.93
CA ARG A 250 7.76 -11.33 13.18
C ARG A 250 6.89 -11.08 11.94
N VAL A 251 6.74 -9.81 11.59
CA VAL A 251 6.17 -9.35 10.31
C VAL A 251 7.02 -8.19 9.81
N TRP A 252 7.85 -8.44 8.79
CA TRP A 252 8.72 -7.42 8.22
C TRP A 252 8.23 -7.06 6.83
N LEU A 253 8.04 -5.76 6.61
CA LEU A 253 7.45 -5.19 5.40
C LEU A 253 8.41 -4.20 4.78
N THR A 254 8.51 -4.24 3.45
CA THR A 254 9.15 -3.19 2.65
C THR A 254 8.14 -2.66 1.65
N ASP A 255 7.93 -1.35 1.62
CA ASP A 255 6.99 -0.75 0.67
C ASP A 255 7.41 0.65 0.20
N ALA A 256 7.35 0.87 -1.10
CA ALA A 256 7.73 2.13 -1.73
C ALA A 256 6.79 3.31 -1.42
N TYR A 257 5.51 3.04 -1.14
CA TYR A 257 4.49 4.08 -1.04
C TYR A 257 3.46 3.76 0.05
N TYR A 258 3.96 3.45 1.25
CA TYR A 258 3.09 3.04 2.36
C TYR A 258 2.08 4.14 2.68
N ALA A 259 0.80 3.82 2.46
CA ALA A 259 -0.34 4.64 2.82
C ALA A 259 -1.47 3.70 3.24
N GLY A 260 -1.18 2.90 4.28
CA GLY A 260 -2.06 1.84 4.76
C GLY A 260 -3.46 2.34 5.14
N THR A 261 -4.46 1.48 4.90
CA THR A 261 -5.83 1.73 5.37
C THR A 261 -5.88 1.67 6.89
N PRO A 262 -6.88 2.30 7.53
CA PRO A 262 -7.07 2.16 8.98
C PRO A 262 -7.16 0.70 9.44
N THR A 263 -7.81 -0.17 8.66
CA THR A 263 -7.95 -1.60 8.97
C THR A 263 -6.62 -2.35 8.87
N TYR A 264 -5.79 -2.04 7.86
CA TYR A 264 -4.45 -2.62 7.75
C TYR A 264 -3.54 -2.15 8.88
N ALA A 265 -3.53 -0.85 9.18
CA ALA A 265 -2.76 -0.30 10.30
C ALA A 265 -3.18 -0.94 11.64
N GLN A 266 -4.48 -1.17 11.87
CA GLN A 266 -4.93 -1.87 13.09
C GLN A 266 -4.41 -3.30 13.16
N ALA A 267 -4.34 -4.04 12.05
CA ALA A 267 -3.80 -5.40 12.04
C ALA A 267 -2.31 -5.41 12.47
N LEU A 268 -1.50 -4.51 11.91
CA LEU A 268 -0.09 -4.37 12.29
C LEU A 268 0.08 -3.94 13.75
N MET A 269 -0.74 -3.00 14.23
CA MET A 269 -0.73 -2.57 15.63
C MET A 269 -1.17 -3.68 16.58
N ALA A 270 -2.11 -4.54 16.17
CA ALA A 270 -2.55 -5.67 16.97
C ALA A 270 -1.45 -6.73 17.08
N ALA A 271 -0.78 -7.05 15.98
CA ALA A 271 0.38 -7.95 15.96
C ALA A 271 1.51 -7.43 16.88
N ALA A 272 1.89 -6.16 16.75
CA ALA A 272 2.93 -5.55 17.58
C ALA A 272 2.59 -5.59 19.09
N ARG A 273 1.34 -5.34 19.46
CA ARG A 273 0.86 -5.49 20.85
C ARG A 273 0.81 -6.93 21.33
N GLY A 274 0.70 -7.88 20.40
CA GLY A 274 0.84 -9.32 20.64
C GLY A 274 2.29 -9.79 20.80
N SER A 275 3.26 -8.86 20.90
CA SER A 275 4.71 -9.14 21.00
C SER A 275 5.36 -9.66 19.72
N VAL A 276 4.70 -9.55 18.58
CA VAL A 276 5.29 -9.81 17.26
C VAL A 276 6.23 -8.66 16.89
N ASP A 277 7.43 -8.95 16.40
CA ASP A 277 8.37 -7.95 15.88
C ASP A 277 7.90 -7.44 14.51
N VAL A 278 7.15 -6.34 14.52
CA VAL A 278 6.64 -5.71 13.31
C VAL A 278 7.57 -4.59 12.85
N ARG A 279 8.12 -4.72 11.65
CA ARG A 279 9.03 -3.74 11.05
C ARG A 279 8.52 -3.28 9.69
N LEU A 280 8.64 -1.99 9.41
CA LEU A 280 8.25 -1.37 8.16
C LEU A 280 9.42 -0.55 7.61
N LEU A 281 9.98 -0.97 6.47
CA LEU A 281 11.01 -0.25 5.74
C LEU A 281 10.36 0.53 4.58
N VAL A 282 10.61 1.83 4.54
CA VAL A 282 10.04 2.77 3.57
C VAL A 282 11.12 3.65 2.96
N PRO A 283 10.86 4.36 1.84
CA PRO A 283 11.86 5.23 1.24
C PRO A 283 12.10 6.49 2.07
N GLY A 284 13.36 6.85 2.32
CA GLY A 284 13.72 8.16 2.87
C GLY A 284 13.61 9.28 1.82
N ALA A 285 13.93 8.97 0.55
CA ALA A 285 13.66 9.78 -0.63
C ALA A 285 12.54 9.13 -1.46
N SER A 286 11.63 9.92 -2.03
CA SER A 286 10.54 9.43 -2.88
C SER A 286 10.45 10.30 -4.13
N ASP A 287 10.18 9.68 -5.27
CA ASP A 287 9.88 10.34 -6.53
C ASP A 287 8.53 11.09 -6.51
N ILE A 288 7.67 10.84 -5.51
CA ILE A 288 6.39 11.53 -5.31
C ILE A 288 6.38 12.26 -3.96
N ALA A 289 6.70 13.56 -3.98
CA ALA A 289 6.86 14.39 -2.77
C ALA A 289 5.61 14.41 -1.84
N LEU A 290 4.40 14.33 -2.40
CA LEU A 290 3.16 14.35 -1.62
C LEU A 290 2.96 13.06 -0.80
N VAL A 291 3.42 11.91 -1.32
CA VAL A 291 3.27 10.61 -0.64
C VAL A 291 4.08 10.60 0.64
N LYS A 292 5.32 11.13 0.63
CA LYS A 292 6.16 11.22 1.82
C LYS A 292 5.48 11.90 3.00
N SER A 293 4.70 12.96 2.75
CA SER A 293 3.97 13.68 3.79
C SER A 293 2.79 12.86 4.35
N ILE A 294 2.10 12.13 3.48
CA ILE A 294 0.97 11.25 3.85
C ILE A 294 1.46 10.05 4.65
N SER A 295 2.52 9.37 4.19
CA SER A 295 3.13 8.23 4.87
C SER A 295 3.56 8.61 6.29
N ARG A 296 4.30 9.73 6.43
CA ARG A 296 4.75 10.22 7.76
C ARG A 296 3.60 10.59 8.70
N ALA A 297 2.46 11.06 8.18
CA ALA A 297 1.28 11.32 9.01
C ALA A 297 0.69 10.01 9.61
N GLY A 298 0.84 8.89 8.92
CA GLY A 298 0.36 7.56 9.35
C GLY A 298 1.31 6.82 10.30
N PHE A 299 2.57 7.23 10.45
CA PHE A 299 3.57 6.50 11.24
C PHE A 299 3.34 6.55 12.75
N ARG A 300 2.81 7.67 13.27
CA ARG A 300 2.74 7.87 14.71
C ARG A 300 1.93 6.78 15.45
N PRO A 301 0.70 6.42 15.04
CA PRO A 301 -0.05 5.35 15.70
C PRO A 301 0.65 3.99 15.65
N LEU A 302 1.40 3.71 14.58
CA LEU A 302 2.17 2.47 14.43
C LEU A 302 3.33 2.43 15.44
N LEU A 303 4.13 3.51 15.48
CA LEU A 303 5.23 3.65 16.43
C LEU A 303 4.75 3.60 17.89
N GLU A 304 3.62 4.27 18.20
CA GLU A 304 3.02 4.21 19.54
C GLU A 304 2.51 2.81 19.91
N ALA A 305 2.28 1.92 18.94
CA ALA A 305 1.86 0.53 19.17
C ALA A 305 3.03 -0.47 19.20
N GLY A 306 4.27 -0.02 18.97
CA GLY A 306 5.46 -0.88 18.97
C GLY A 306 5.95 -1.31 17.58
N VAL A 307 5.30 -0.88 16.50
CA VAL A 307 5.81 -1.11 15.14
C VAL A 307 7.06 -0.28 14.92
N ARG A 308 8.14 -0.89 14.46
CA ARG A 308 9.40 -0.22 14.13
C ARG A 308 9.37 0.24 12.69
N ILE A 309 9.80 1.47 12.41
CA ILE A 309 9.76 2.04 11.07
C ILE A 309 11.16 2.53 10.68
N PHE A 310 11.61 2.19 9.50
CA PHE A 310 12.93 2.51 8.97
C PHE A 310 12.80 3.29 7.66
N GLU A 311 13.60 4.36 7.49
CA GLU A 311 13.71 5.09 6.23
C GLU A 311 15.01 4.72 5.51
N TRP A 312 14.90 4.25 4.27
CA TRP A 312 16.03 3.95 3.39
C TRP A 312 16.86 5.20 3.09
N ASN A 313 18.18 5.08 3.19
CA ASN A 313 19.12 6.19 2.99
C ASN A 313 19.63 6.31 1.54
N GLY A 314 19.38 5.32 0.67
CA GLY A 314 19.77 5.37 -0.75
C GLY A 314 18.85 6.24 -1.63
N THR A 315 19.08 6.18 -2.95
CA THR A 315 18.39 7.05 -3.93
C THR A 315 16.88 6.81 -3.98
N MET A 316 16.45 5.54 -4.00
CA MET A 316 15.06 5.14 -3.92
C MET A 316 14.98 3.68 -3.47
N LEU A 317 13.97 3.37 -2.65
CA LEU A 317 13.54 2.02 -2.35
C LEU A 317 12.20 1.78 -3.04
N HIS A 318 12.16 0.87 -4.01
CA HIS A 318 10.97 0.61 -4.81
C HIS A 318 10.45 -0.83 -4.67
N ALA A 319 10.96 -1.60 -3.72
CA ALA A 319 10.46 -2.94 -3.40
C ALA A 319 9.03 -2.92 -2.79
N LYS A 320 8.30 -4.00 -3.01
CA LYS A 320 7.04 -4.33 -2.31
C LYS A 320 7.14 -5.78 -1.83
N THR A 321 7.68 -5.96 -0.64
CA THR A 321 7.98 -7.28 -0.10
C THR A 321 7.49 -7.41 1.33
N ALA A 322 7.22 -8.64 1.73
CA ALA A 322 6.86 -8.96 3.10
C ALA A 322 7.42 -10.33 3.48
N VAL A 323 7.75 -10.52 4.75
CA VAL A 323 8.11 -11.82 5.32
C VAL A 323 7.52 -11.96 6.72
N ALA A 324 7.04 -13.16 7.05
CA ALA A 324 6.45 -13.47 8.34
C ALA A 324 6.91 -14.86 8.84
N ASP A 325 7.31 -14.89 10.11
CA ASP A 325 7.72 -16.08 10.88
C ASP A 325 8.66 -17.04 10.13
N SER A 326 9.56 -16.54 9.28
CA SER A 326 10.49 -17.33 8.48
C SER A 326 9.84 -18.46 7.66
N ARG A 327 8.53 -18.34 7.34
CA ARG A 327 7.74 -19.39 6.66
C ARG A 327 6.91 -18.87 5.51
N TRP A 328 6.60 -17.58 5.54
CA TRP A 328 5.76 -16.93 4.55
C TRP A 328 6.50 -15.71 4.01
N ALA A 329 6.55 -15.58 2.69
CA ALA A 329 7.12 -14.42 2.03
C ALA A 329 6.21 -13.94 0.90
N ARG A 330 6.30 -12.65 0.58
CA ARG A 330 5.64 -12.03 -0.57
C ARG A 330 6.60 -11.16 -1.34
N VAL A 331 6.58 -11.30 -2.66
CA VAL A 331 7.28 -10.44 -3.61
C VAL A 331 6.32 -10.12 -4.75
N GLY A 332 6.18 -8.84 -5.09
CA GLY A 332 5.23 -8.45 -6.13
C GLY A 332 5.20 -6.97 -6.45
N SER A 333 4.08 -6.58 -7.06
CA SER A 333 3.87 -5.20 -7.50
C SER A 333 2.96 -4.38 -6.56
N THR A 334 2.19 -5.02 -5.69
CA THR A 334 1.19 -4.36 -4.81
C THR A 334 1.87 -3.47 -3.79
N ASN A 335 1.64 -2.16 -3.89
CA ASN A 335 1.99 -1.23 -2.81
C ASN A 335 0.95 -1.30 -1.68
N LEU A 336 1.37 -0.96 -0.46
CA LEU A 336 0.51 -0.91 0.72
C LEU A 336 -0.34 0.37 0.77
N ASN A 337 -1.18 0.57 -0.25
CA ASN A 337 -2.10 1.70 -0.36
C ASN A 337 -3.41 1.34 -1.07
N VAL A 338 -4.41 2.21 -0.91
CA VAL A 338 -5.78 1.99 -1.43
C VAL A 338 -5.83 1.82 -2.95
N ALA A 339 -4.98 2.52 -3.69
CA ALA A 339 -4.97 2.44 -5.15
C ALA A 339 -4.51 1.05 -5.61
N SER A 340 -3.40 0.53 -5.09
CA SER A 340 -2.92 -0.82 -5.40
C SER A 340 -3.90 -1.90 -4.92
N TRP A 341 -4.48 -1.78 -3.72
CA TRP A 341 -5.39 -2.81 -3.21
C TRP A 341 -6.76 -2.87 -3.88
N LEU A 342 -7.31 -1.74 -4.32
CA LEU A 342 -8.71 -1.68 -4.79
C LEU A 342 -8.86 -1.23 -6.24
N GLY A 343 -7.89 -0.50 -6.80
CA GLY A 343 -8.03 0.21 -8.06
C GLY A 343 -7.14 -0.27 -9.20
N ASN A 344 -6.03 -0.96 -8.91
CA ASN A 344 -5.07 -1.39 -9.91
C ASN A 344 -5.14 -2.90 -10.18
N CYS A 345 -4.69 -3.31 -11.37
CA CYS A 345 -4.20 -4.66 -11.58
C CYS A 345 -2.80 -4.77 -10.96
N GLU A 346 -2.62 -5.74 -10.07
CA GLU A 346 -1.33 -6.05 -9.43
C GLU A 346 -1.11 -7.56 -9.50
N LEU A 347 0.14 -8.00 -9.29
CA LEU A 347 0.47 -9.42 -9.21
C LEU A 347 1.55 -9.63 -8.16
N ASP A 348 1.28 -10.54 -7.23
CA ASP A 348 2.16 -10.88 -6.14
C ASP A 348 2.33 -12.40 -6.09
N ALA A 349 3.58 -12.82 -5.92
CA ALA A 349 3.92 -14.18 -5.56
C ALA A 349 3.97 -14.29 -4.04
N VAL A 350 3.18 -15.21 -3.50
CA VAL A 350 3.15 -15.55 -2.08
C VAL A 350 3.78 -16.91 -1.92
N ILE A 351 4.92 -16.97 -1.25
CA ILE A 351 5.76 -18.16 -1.11
C ILE A 351 5.60 -18.72 0.31
N GLU A 352 5.28 -20.01 0.41
CA GLU A 352 5.21 -20.77 1.66
C GLU A 352 6.38 -21.76 1.70
N ASP A 353 7.57 -21.23 1.96
CA ASP A 353 8.82 -22.00 1.99
C ASP A 353 9.79 -21.36 2.98
N GLU A 354 10.29 -22.16 3.92
CA GLU A 354 11.15 -21.69 5.02
C GLU A 354 12.54 -21.25 4.53
N PRO A 355 13.27 -22.01 3.69
CA PRO A 355 14.51 -21.55 3.09
C PRO A 355 14.39 -20.21 2.35
N PHE A 356 13.37 -20.05 1.51
CA PHE A 356 13.15 -18.80 0.79
C PHE A 356 12.79 -17.63 1.72
N ALA A 357 11.98 -17.87 2.75
CA ALA A 357 11.62 -16.85 3.72
C ALA A 357 12.85 -16.39 4.55
N LEU A 358 13.76 -17.29 4.91
CA LEU A 358 15.02 -16.92 5.54
C LEU A 358 15.90 -16.07 4.63
N GLU A 359 16.01 -16.40 3.34
CA GLU A 359 16.74 -15.57 2.36
C GLU A 359 16.16 -14.15 2.25
N MET A 360 14.83 -14.03 2.31
CA MET A 360 14.13 -12.74 2.34
C MET A 360 14.39 -11.96 3.63
N GLU A 361 14.51 -12.63 4.78
CA GLU A 361 14.86 -12.02 6.06
C GLU A 361 16.30 -11.50 6.06
N ASP A 362 17.25 -12.29 5.56
CA ASP A 362 18.65 -11.90 5.42
C ASP A 362 18.77 -10.65 4.53
N MET A 363 18.10 -10.67 3.36
CA MET A 363 18.02 -9.51 2.47
C MET A 363 17.41 -8.28 3.17
N TYR A 364 16.37 -8.46 3.99
CA TYR A 364 15.74 -7.38 4.74
C TYR A 364 16.69 -6.77 5.77
N LEU A 365 17.43 -7.61 6.50
CA LEU A 365 18.40 -7.15 7.50
C LEU A 365 19.57 -6.40 6.84
N GLU A 366 20.05 -6.88 5.70
CA GLU A 366 21.05 -6.14 4.91
C GLU A 366 20.50 -4.79 4.43
N ASP A 367 19.24 -4.73 4.00
CA ASP A 367 18.60 -3.46 3.62
C ASP A 367 18.51 -2.49 4.81
N LEU A 368 18.40 -2.98 6.05
CA LEU A 368 18.42 -2.15 7.25
C LEU A 368 19.79 -1.53 7.55
N GLU A 369 20.89 -2.11 7.09
CA GLU A 369 22.24 -1.53 7.26
C GLU A 369 22.36 -0.17 6.58
N ASN A 370 21.56 0.06 5.52
CA ASN A 370 21.47 1.34 4.81
C ASN A 370 20.12 2.06 5.08
N ALA A 371 19.55 1.85 6.26
CA ALA A 371 18.33 2.51 6.70
C ALA A 371 18.50 3.22 8.04
N THR A 372 17.61 4.16 8.31
CA THR A 372 17.58 4.95 9.54
C THR A 372 16.26 4.69 10.28
N GLU A 373 16.32 4.21 11.52
CA GLU A 373 15.12 4.00 12.33
C GLU A 373 14.46 5.34 12.73
N ILE A 374 13.16 5.44 12.51
CA ILE A 374 12.35 6.57 12.96
C ILE A 374 11.95 6.33 14.42
N VAL A 375 12.35 7.24 15.29
CA VAL A 375 12.00 7.21 16.71
C VAL A 375 11.09 8.37 17.10
N LEU A 376 10.25 8.15 18.12
CA LEU A 376 9.49 9.22 18.75
C LEU A 376 10.39 9.92 19.79
N ASP A 377 10.63 11.22 19.62
CA ASP A 377 11.31 12.07 20.62
C ASP A 377 10.48 12.14 21.93
N ALA A 378 11.06 12.59 23.05
CA ALA A 378 10.39 12.80 24.35
C ALA A 378 9.15 13.70 24.26
N LYS A 379 9.06 14.55 23.23
CA LYS A 379 7.88 15.38 22.90
C LYS A 379 6.89 14.70 21.94
N ARG A 380 7.05 13.39 21.68
CA ARG A 380 6.31 12.54 20.73
C ARG A 380 6.31 13.08 19.29
N LYS A 381 7.45 13.61 18.84
CA LYS A 381 7.67 14.06 17.46
C LYS A 381 8.50 13.03 16.70
N LEU A 382 8.16 12.77 15.44
CA LEU A 382 8.94 11.90 14.54
C LEU A 382 10.33 12.50 14.32
N ARG A 383 11.39 11.72 14.54
CA ARG A 383 12.78 12.10 14.21
C ARG A 383 13.49 10.96 13.50
N ALA A 384 14.25 11.31 12.47
CA ALA A 384 15.38 10.53 11.98
C ALA A 384 16.68 11.18 12.51
N PRO A 385 17.65 10.41 13.04
CA PRO A 385 18.98 10.91 13.41
C PRO A 385 19.66 11.71 12.27
N GLY A 386 20.27 12.86 12.60
CA GLY A 386 21.21 13.56 11.69
C GLY A 386 20.71 14.73 10.83
N GLN A 387 19.43 15.13 10.86
CA GLN A 387 18.98 16.29 10.06
C GLN A 387 19.33 17.67 10.68
N PRO A 388 19.92 18.62 9.91
CA PRO A 388 20.16 19.99 10.36
C PRO A 388 18.86 20.73 10.71
N ARG A 389 18.96 21.59 11.72
CA ARG A 389 17.85 22.32 12.35
C ARG A 389 17.33 23.43 11.43
N VAL A 390 16.45 23.13 10.48
CA VAL A 390 15.67 24.16 9.78
C VAL A 390 14.47 24.55 10.65
N ALA A 391 14.53 25.73 11.27
CA ALA A 391 13.44 26.27 12.05
C ALA A 391 12.29 26.70 11.14
N ARG A 392 11.17 25.95 11.15
CA ARG A 392 9.86 26.44 10.69
C ARG A 392 8.76 26.10 11.70
N PRO A 393 7.69 26.91 11.77
CA PRO A 393 6.81 26.95 12.94
C PRO A 393 5.91 25.70 13.01
N SER A 394 5.87 25.09 14.19
CA SER A 394 5.11 23.87 14.43
C SER A 394 3.64 24.14 14.76
N GLY A 395 2.72 23.70 13.89
CA GLY A 395 1.29 23.56 14.21
C GLY A 395 0.96 22.14 14.66
N THR A 396 0.32 21.99 15.81
CA THR A 396 -0.10 20.68 16.37
C THR A 396 -1.56 20.35 16.04
N SER A 397 -1.76 19.09 15.65
CA SER A 397 -3.02 18.40 15.36
C SER A 397 -4.00 18.35 16.54
N GLY A 398 -5.27 18.68 16.29
CA GLY A 398 -6.39 18.37 17.18
C GLY A 398 -7.18 17.16 16.65
N ARG A 399 -7.46 16.20 17.54
CA ARG A 399 -8.43 15.10 17.35
C ARG A 399 -9.78 15.62 16.84
N GLY A 400 -10.48 14.77 16.10
CA GLY A 400 -11.92 14.87 15.86
C GLY A 400 -12.30 14.96 14.38
N SER A 401 -12.49 13.80 13.75
CA SER A 401 -13.53 13.49 12.74
C SER A 401 -13.15 12.24 11.93
N ALA A 402 -12.77 11.14 12.60
CA ALA A 402 -12.60 9.85 11.93
C ALA A 402 -13.95 9.26 11.43
N GLY A 403 -15.07 9.68 12.01
CA GLY A 403 -16.40 9.17 11.64
C GLY A 403 -17.05 9.76 10.38
N ARG A 404 -16.66 10.96 9.94
CA ARG A 404 -17.28 11.58 8.74
C ARG A 404 -16.52 11.35 7.43
N VAL A 405 -15.24 10.96 7.52
CA VAL A 405 -14.45 10.60 6.32
C VAL A 405 -14.80 9.18 5.86
N ALA A 406 -15.06 8.25 6.79
CA ALA A 406 -15.46 6.88 6.48
C ALA A 406 -16.77 6.80 5.67
N ALA A 407 -17.74 7.69 5.92
CA ALA A 407 -18.98 7.78 5.14
C ALA A 407 -18.75 8.31 3.71
N GLY A 408 -17.66 9.05 3.47
CA GLY A 408 -17.27 9.53 2.15
C GLY A 408 -16.51 8.48 1.34
N THR A 409 -15.70 7.65 1.99
CA THR A 409 -14.92 6.58 1.32
C THR A 409 -15.81 5.44 0.82
N ILE A 410 -16.85 5.09 1.57
CA ILE A 410 -17.84 4.06 1.17
C ILE A 410 -18.65 4.52 -0.05
N ARG A 411 -18.92 5.83 -0.21
CA ARG A 411 -19.62 6.37 -1.40
C ARG A 411 -18.71 6.45 -2.63
N ILE A 412 -17.43 6.73 -2.44
CA ILE A 412 -16.43 6.73 -3.53
C ILE A 412 -16.20 5.30 -4.05
N SER A 413 -16.22 4.27 -3.19
CA SER A 413 -16.15 2.86 -3.59
C SER A 413 -17.28 2.44 -4.53
N ASN A 414 -18.51 2.88 -4.28
CA ASN A 414 -19.66 2.55 -5.14
C ASN A 414 -19.64 3.32 -6.47
N ALA A 415 -19.19 4.58 -6.47
CA ALA A 415 -19.02 5.35 -7.71
C ALA A 415 -17.85 4.83 -8.57
N LEU A 416 -16.77 4.36 -7.94
CA LEU A 416 -15.63 3.73 -8.60
C LEU A 416 -16.00 2.35 -9.16
N GLY A 417 -16.75 1.52 -8.42
CA GLY A 417 -17.22 0.21 -8.89
C GLY A 417 -18.03 0.29 -10.19
N ALA A 418 -18.90 1.30 -10.33
CA ALA A 418 -19.67 1.54 -11.56
C ALA A 418 -18.81 2.08 -12.73
N ALA A 419 -17.74 2.83 -12.44
CA ALA A 419 -16.80 3.32 -13.44
C ALA A 419 -15.79 2.24 -13.92
N PHE A 420 -15.56 1.20 -13.12
CA PHE A 420 -14.62 0.12 -13.43
C PHE A 420 -15.25 -1.04 -14.23
N THR A 421 -16.58 -1.18 -14.21
CA THR A 421 -17.31 -2.14 -15.05
C THR A 421 -17.79 -1.47 -16.35
N GLY A 422 -16.89 -0.87 -17.13
CA GLY A 422 -17.20 -0.25 -18.42
C GLY A 422 -17.64 -1.23 -19.53
N ARG A 423 -18.18 -2.41 -19.16
CA ARG A 423 -18.58 -3.49 -20.10
C ARG A 423 -19.85 -4.22 -19.67
N ARG A 424 -20.68 -3.62 -18.82
CA ARG A 424 -22.08 -4.06 -18.73
C ARG A 424 -22.87 -3.30 -19.78
N THR A 425 -23.73 -4.00 -20.52
CA THR A 425 -24.77 -3.36 -21.33
C THR A 425 -25.60 -2.52 -20.38
N LEU A 426 -25.43 -1.20 -20.43
CA LEU A 426 -26.16 -0.28 -19.55
C LEU A 426 -27.65 -0.52 -19.78
N GLU A 427 -28.38 -0.80 -18.71
CA GLU A 427 -29.83 -0.85 -18.79
C GLU A 427 -30.36 0.54 -19.21
N PRO A 428 -31.52 0.65 -19.89
CA PRO A 428 -32.05 1.93 -20.35
C PRO A 428 -32.14 3.02 -19.25
N VAL A 429 -32.33 2.59 -18.00
CA VAL A 429 -32.34 3.46 -16.81
C VAL A 429 -30.95 4.03 -16.51
N GLU A 430 -29.91 3.21 -16.57
CA GLU A 430 -28.52 3.62 -16.35
C GLU A 430 -28.03 4.56 -17.46
N ALA A 431 -28.44 4.31 -18.71
CA ALA A 431 -28.12 5.19 -19.84
C ALA A 431 -28.73 6.60 -19.66
N ARG A 432 -30.00 6.68 -19.24
CA ARG A 432 -30.67 7.96 -18.96
C ARG A 432 -30.00 8.72 -17.81
N LEU A 433 -29.65 8.03 -16.72
CA LEU A 433 -28.92 8.63 -15.60
C LEU A 433 -27.54 9.14 -16.02
N THR A 434 -26.82 8.38 -16.84
CA THR A 434 -25.51 8.77 -17.39
C THR A 434 -25.62 10.01 -18.28
N ALA A 435 -26.62 10.07 -19.16
CA ALA A 435 -26.88 11.23 -20.02
C ALA A 435 -27.24 12.49 -19.20
N MET A 436 -28.09 12.36 -18.18
CA MET A 436 -28.43 13.46 -17.27
C MET A 436 -27.19 13.96 -16.51
N GLY A 437 -26.36 13.04 -16.00
CA GLY A 437 -25.10 13.39 -15.35
C GLY A 437 -24.14 14.14 -16.28
N GLY A 438 -23.99 13.68 -17.52
CA GLY A 438 -23.21 14.37 -18.56
C GLY A 438 -23.72 15.78 -18.86
N GLY A 439 -25.04 15.95 -19.03
CA GLY A 439 -25.67 17.25 -19.22
C GLY A 439 -25.45 18.22 -18.05
N LEU A 440 -25.56 17.72 -16.82
CA LEU A 440 -25.29 18.51 -15.62
C LEU A 440 -23.83 18.99 -15.54
N LEU A 441 -22.87 18.11 -15.88
CA LEU A 441 -21.45 18.46 -15.92
C LEU A 441 -21.15 19.54 -16.98
N LEU A 442 -21.76 19.44 -18.16
CA LEU A 442 -21.63 20.46 -19.20
C LEU A 442 -22.25 21.80 -18.78
N ALA A 443 -23.42 21.78 -18.14
CA ALA A 443 -24.05 22.97 -17.60
C ALA A 443 -23.19 23.63 -16.50
N LEU A 444 -22.59 22.82 -15.61
CA LEU A 444 -21.68 23.31 -14.58
C LEU A 444 -20.39 23.89 -15.20
N ALA A 445 -19.82 23.24 -16.22
CA ALA A 445 -18.65 23.75 -16.94
C ALA A 445 -18.96 25.09 -17.62
N ALA A 446 -20.13 25.23 -18.25
CA ALA A 446 -20.60 26.49 -18.82
C ALA A 446 -20.79 27.56 -17.73
N LEU A 447 -21.39 27.20 -16.58
CA LEU A 447 -21.55 28.12 -15.45
C LEU A 447 -20.20 28.60 -14.92
N ILE A 448 -19.20 27.73 -14.83
CA ILE A 448 -17.82 28.09 -14.45
C ILE A 448 -17.20 29.03 -15.49
N ALA A 449 -17.37 28.75 -16.79
CA ALA A 449 -16.77 29.54 -17.87
C ALA A 449 -17.39 30.93 -18.00
N PHE A 450 -18.72 31.05 -17.88
CA PHE A 450 -19.46 32.29 -18.14
C PHE A 450 -19.80 33.09 -16.88
N LEU A 451 -19.89 32.43 -15.72
CA LEU A 451 -20.21 33.05 -14.43
C LEU A 451 -19.18 32.67 -13.35
N PRO A 452 -17.86 32.86 -13.58
CA PRO A 452 -16.82 32.42 -12.64
C PRO A 452 -16.98 33.06 -11.25
N ARG A 453 -17.51 34.29 -11.19
CA ARG A 453 -17.76 35.03 -9.95
C ARG A 453 -18.80 34.35 -9.05
N LEU A 454 -19.82 33.72 -9.65
CA LEU A 454 -20.91 33.06 -8.93
C LEU A 454 -20.43 31.82 -8.17
N LEU A 455 -19.47 31.09 -8.75
CA LEU A 455 -18.82 29.95 -8.08
C LEU A 455 -17.66 30.37 -7.17
N SER A 456 -16.90 31.39 -7.54
CA SER A 456 -15.71 31.78 -6.78
C SER A 456 -16.05 32.38 -5.41
N TYR A 457 -17.12 33.18 -5.30
CA TYR A 457 -17.44 33.84 -4.01
C TYR A 457 -17.84 32.88 -2.89
N PRO A 458 -18.71 31.88 -3.10
CA PRO A 458 -19.00 30.87 -2.08
C PRO A 458 -17.76 30.06 -1.68
N ILE A 459 -16.91 29.68 -2.65
CA ILE A 459 -15.67 28.95 -2.40
C ILE A 459 -14.70 29.80 -1.56
N VAL A 460 -14.50 31.07 -1.93
CA VAL A 460 -13.67 32.03 -1.16
C VAL A 460 -14.23 32.21 0.25
N PHE A 461 -15.54 32.33 0.41
CA PHE A 461 -16.18 32.44 1.72
C PHE A 461 -15.91 31.20 2.58
N VAL A 462 -16.14 30.00 2.06
CA VAL A 462 -15.91 28.73 2.77
C VAL A 462 -14.42 28.55 3.11
N LEU A 463 -13.52 28.82 2.17
CA LEU A 463 -12.08 28.73 2.42
C LEU A 463 -11.62 29.74 3.47
N THR A 464 -12.12 30.97 3.42
CA THR A 464 -11.83 32.02 4.41
C THR A 464 -12.36 31.61 5.78
N TRP A 465 -13.57 31.07 5.85
CA TRP A 465 -14.16 30.54 7.09
C TRP A 465 -13.36 29.38 7.67
N ILE A 466 -12.97 28.40 6.84
CA ILE A 466 -12.13 27.27 7.28
C ILE A 466 -10.76 27.76 7.74
N ALA A 467 -10.12 28.66 7.00
CA ALA A 467 -8.82 29.23 7.38
C ALA A 467 -8.92 29.97 8.72
N LEU A 468 -9.95 30.81 8.90
CA LEU A 468 -10.17 31.56 10.13
C LEU A 468 -10.45 30.63 11.32
N THR A 469 -11.30 29.62 11.14
CA THR A 469 -11.59 28.64 12.20
C THR A 469 -10.37 27.80 12.58
N LEU A 470 -9.55 27.38 11.61
CA LEU A 470 -8.28 26.69 11.87
C LEU A 470 -7.28 27.59 12.61
N LEU A 471 -7.17 28.87 12.22
CA LEU A 471 -6.33 29.86 12.91
C LEU A 471 -6.78 30.09 14.35
N ILE A 472 -8.08 30.31 14.57
CA ILE A 472 -8.66 30.47 15.92
C ILE A 472 -8.40 29.22 16.77
N ARG A 473 -8.63 28.03 16.21
CA ARG A 473 -8.37 26.75 16.90
C ARG A 473 -6.89 26.60 17.24
N SER A 474 -5.99 26.95 16.32
CA SER A 474 -4.54 26.93 16.53
C SER A 474 -4.14 27.87 17.68
N ILE A 475 -4.63 29.11 17.69
CA ILE A 475 -4.38 30.09 18.75
C ILE A 475 -4.89 29.59 20.11
N ARG A 476 -6.10 29.01 20.16
CA ARG A 476 -6.65 28.43 21.39
C ARG A 476 -5.78 27.28 21.92
N LEU A 477 -5.36 26.35 21.05
CA LEU A 477 -4.49 25.24 21.43
C LEU A 477 -3.12 25.72 21.90
N TYR A 478 -2.56 26.76 21.26
CA TYR A 478 -1.30 27.37 21.68
C TYR A 478 -1.41 28.00 23.07
N ARG A 479 -2.48 28.76 23.32
CA ARG A 479 -2.75 29.36 24.64
C ARG A 479 -2.90 28.29 25.72
N LEU A 480 -3.71 27.26 25.46
CA LEU A 480 -3.91 26.14 26.40
C LEU A 480 -2.59 25.42 26.72
N ARG A 481 -1.75 25.19 25.70
CA ARG A 481 -0.43 24.58 25.89
C ARG A 481 0.52 25.46 26.70
N LYS A 482 0.51 26.78 26.46
CA LYS A 482 1.29 27.75 27.24
C LYS A 482 0.83 27.77 28.70
N THR A 483 -0.48 27.76 28.95
CA THR A 483 -1.04 27.67 30.30
C THR A 483 -0.63 26.37 30.99
N GLN A 484 -0.72 25.22 30.31
CA GLN A 484 -0.26 23.94 30.87
C GLN A 484 1.26 23.93 31.15
N GLN A 485 2.08 24.52 30.28
CA GLN A 485 3.52 24.63 30.50
C GLN A 485 3.86 25.55 31.68
N ASN A 486 3.13 26.64 31.86
CA ASN A 486 3.28 27.53 33.01
C ASN A 486 2.88 26.84 34.32
N LEU A 487 1.76 26.10 34.33
CA LEU A 487 1.31 25.33 35.50
C LEU A 487 2.29 24.21 35.87
N ILE A 488 2.88 23.53 34.86
CA ILE A 488 3.93 22.53 35.10
C ILE A 488 5.20 23.20 35.64
N ALA A 489 5.58 24.39 35.14
CA ALA A 489 6.74 25.13 35.64
C ALA A 489 6.54 25.61 37.09
N GLU A 490 5.36 26.11 37.45
CA GLU A 490 5.01 26.49 38.83
C GLU A 490 5.01 25.26 39.76
N ALA A 491 4.44 24.14 39.34
CA ALA A 491 4.44 22.90 40.12
C ALA A 491 5.84 22.25 40.27
N SER A 492 6.79 22.64 39.42
CA SER A 492 8.19 22.16 39.45
C SER A 492 9.14 23.12 40.17
N SER A 493 8.64 24.26 40.68
CA SER A 493 9.43 25.26 41.39
C SER A 493 9.59 24.83 42.87
N PRO A 494 10.80 24.80 43.45
CA PRO A 494 10.97 24.47 44.86
C PRO A 494 10.32 25.55 45.76
N PRO A 495 9.78 25.18 46.93
CA PRO A 495 9.16 26.16 47.83
C PRO A 495 10.22 27.17 48.28
N SER A 496 9.93 28.45 48.10
CA SER A 496 10.77 29.55 48.60
C SER A 496 10.76 29.52 50.12
N THR A 497 11.88 29.11 50.72
CA THR A 497 12.18 29.40 52.13
C THR A 497 12.49 30.88 52.26
N ASP A 498 11.50 31.67 52.65
CA ASP A 498 11.75 32.99 53.24
C ASP A 498 11.13 33.03 54.64
N LEU A 499 11.94 32.57 55.60
CA LEU A 499 11.77 32.85 57.02
C LEU A 499 12.59 34.12 57.29
N THR A 500 11.95 35.28 57.50
CA THR A 500 12.25 36.15 58.64
C THR A 500 11.33 37.39 58.74
N ARG A 501 10.68 37.48 59.91
CA ARG A 501 10.50 38.66 60.78
C ARG A 501 9.48 39.78 60.45
N THR A 502 8.44 39.80 61.32
CA THR A 502 7.92 40.94 62.15
C THR A 502 7.48 42.24 61.45
N LYS A 503 6.34 42.87 61.76
CA LYS A 503 5.71 43.19 63.06
C LYS A 503 4.25 43.59 62.84
N LEU A 504 3.43 43.25 63.83
CA LEU A 504 2.35 44.04 64.46
C LEU A 504 2.04 45.43 63.86
N ASP A 505 0.77 45.68 63.53
CA ASP A 505 -0.03 46.76 64.17
C ASP A 505 -1.53 46.60 63.86
N LEU A 506 -2.34 46.55 64.94
CA LEU A 506 -3.79 46.75 64.95
C LEU A 506 -4.07 48.27 65.00
N PRO A 507 -5.21 48.75 64.45
CA PRO A 507 -6.31 49.03 65.37
C PRO A 507 -7.72 48.75 64.81
N ILE A 508 -8.51 48.07 65.67
CA ILE A 508 -9.87 48.39 66.13
C ILE A 508 -10.78 49.23 65.21
N GLY A 509 -11.95 48.67 64.86
CA GLY A 509 -13.18 49.47 64.76
C GLY A 509 -14.31 48.93 63.88
N GLY A 510 -15.26 48.18 64.46
CA GLY A 510 -16.69 48.34 64.16
C GLY A 510 -17.40 47.30 63.28
N ARG A 511 -18.13 46.39 63.94
CA ARG A 511 -19.57 46.00 63.75
C ARG A 511 -20.16 45.98 62.31
N ALA A 512 -20.98 45.04 61.87
CA ALA A 512 -21.77 43.98 62.52
C ALA A 512 -22.44 43.10 61.43
N GLY A 513 -22.81 41.85 61.80
CA GLY A 513 -23.91 41.06 61.23
C GLY A 513 -23.71 40.52 59.80
N ALA A 514 -24.07 39.30 59.42
CA ALA A 514 -24.96 38.33 60.02
C ALA A 514 -24.57 36.92 59.56
N SER A 515 -25.03 35.98 60.38
CA SER A 515 -24.85 34.55 60.42
C SER A 515 -25.24 33.76 59.17
N VAL A 516 -24.43 32.75 58.88
CA VAL A 516 -24.76 31.49 58.18
C VAL A 516 -25.85 30.74 58.98
N PRO A 517 -26.68 29.89 58.34
CA PRO A 517 -26.49 28.47 58.64
C PRO A 517 -26.52 27.55 57.42
N VAL A 518 -25.83 26.45 57.63
CA VAL A 518 -25.62 25.26 56.81
C VAL A 518 -26.83 24.31 56.94
N ALA A 519 -27.12 23.64 55.82
CA ALA A 519 -27.76 22.32 55.61
C ALA A 519 -28.98 21.88 56.44
N ASP A 520 -29.98 21.33 55.73
CA ASP A 520 -30.52 20.03 56.13
C ASP A 520 -31.04 19.19 54.94
N VAL A 521 -31.04 17.89 55.18
CA VAL A 521 -31.27 16.72 54.34
C VAL A 521 -32.77 16.36 54.26
N ALA A 522 -33.10 15.44 53.34
CA ALA A 522 -34.37 14.73 53.10
C ALA A 522 -35.34 15.43 52.13
N GLY A 523 -36.02 14.78 51.20
CA GLY A 523 -36.15 13.37 50.86
C GLY A 523 -37.37 13.21 49.91
N GLN A 524 -37.30 12.22 49.03
CA GLN A 524 -38.44 11.44 48.51
C GLN A 524 -39.42 12.00 47.45
N LYS A 525 -39.57 11.19 46.38
CA LYS A 525 -40.74 10.86 45.50
C LYS A 525 -40.38 11.01 44.02
N ILE A 526 -40.01 9.93 43.32
CA ILE A 526 -40.91 8.92 42.70
C ILE A 526 -42.14 9.57 42.05
N ARG A 527 -42.13 9.64 40.72
CA ARG A 527 -43.30 9.33 39.88
C ARG A 527 -42.88 8.91 38.48
N GLU A 528 -43.14 7.64 38.19
CA GLU A 528 -43.29 7.08 36.85
C GLU A 528 -44.36 7.83 36.06
N ARG A 529 -44.19 7.90 34.73
CA ARG A 529 -45.29 7.79 33.76
C ARG A 529 -44.75 7.28 32.43
N SER A 530 -45.08 6.03 32.15
CA SER A 530 -45.12 5.38 30.85
C SER A 530 -46.45 5.67 30.13
N ALA A 531 -46.47 5.31 28.84
CA ALA A 531 -47.58 5.26 27.86
C ALA A 531 -47.85 6.62 27.17
N ASP A 532 -47.83 6.73 25.83
CA ASP A 532 -48.11 5.75 24.77
C ASP A 532 -47.03 5.64 23.67
#